data_AF-A0A7J3B7J4-F1
#
_entry.id   AF-A0A7J3B7J4-F1
#
_cell.length_a   1.000
_cell.length_b   1.000
_cell.length_c   1.000
_cell.angle_alpha   90.00
_cell.angle_beta   90.00
_cell.angle_gamma   90.00
#
_symmetry.space_group_name_H-M   'P 1'
#
loop_
_entity.id
_entity.type
_entity.pdbx_description
1 polymer ?
#
loop_
_entity_poly.entity_id
_entity_poly.type
_entity_poly.pdbx_seq_one_letter_code
_entity_poly.pdbx_strand_id
1 'polypeptide(L)'
;MLERMSDIRIDIQGDRSLLILKKIQNKIGTYKGYKPGSDARVSSIALTDDIIKRTQICATNFSAAIENLDMYGKLDEKRKAEEVLAEIRKLAGRSINYPGEPVQVAEGDVQKFYILDEEGFKNSIDLLDNINSFRSASISGEFDSGILEKIKGNISNLNKFFDEKIASFKKS
;
A
#
# COMPACT_ATOMS: atom_id res chain seq x y z
N MET A 1 -35.70 -45.46 9.13
CA MET A 1 -34.86 -44.76 10.11
C MET A 1 -33.73 -44.13 9.31
N LEU A 2 -33.82 -42.83 8.99
CA LEU A 2 -32.86 -42.12 8.15
C LEU A 2 -31.88 -41.38 9.07
N GLU A 3 -30.63 -41.82 9.08
CA GLU A 3 -29.54 -41.14 9.79
C GLU A 3 -29.32 -39.76 9.19
N ARG A 4 -29.40 -38.73 10.04
CA ARG A 4 -29.04 -37.35 9.69
C ARG A 4 -27.53 -37.31 9.48
N MET A 5 -27.10 -37.23 8.22
CA MET A 5 -25.76 -36.80 7.88
C MET A 5 -25.59 -35.38 8.42
N SER A 6 -24.79 -35.25 9.49
CA SER A 6 -24.39 -33.97 10.04
C SER A 6 -23.64 -33.19 8.97
N ASP A 7 -24.22 -32.08 8.53
CA ASP A 7 -23.49 -31.03 7.81
C ASP A 7 -22.29 -30.61 8.65
N ILE A 8 -21.12 -31.15 8.31
CA ILE A 8 -19.84 -30.62 8.80
C ILE A 8 -19.71 -29.25 8.15
N ARG A 9 -20.20 -28.22 8.85
CA ARG A 9 -19.77 -26.85 8.62
C ARG A 9 -18.29 -26.82 9.00
N ILE A 10 -17.43 -27.01 8.00
CA ILE A 10 -16.02 -26.70 8.11
C ILE A 10 -15.96 -25.23 8.50
N ASP A 11 -15.45 -24.97 9.70
CA ASP A 11 -15.25 -23.63 10.23
C ASP A 11 -14.21 -22.93 9.35
N ILE A 12 -14.66 -22.12 8.39
CA ILE A 12 -13.80 -21.32 7.51
C ILE A 12 -13.31 -20.10 8.32
N GLN A 13 -12.58 -20.33 9.40
CA GLN A 13 -11.55 -19.37 9.82
C GLN A 13 -10.38 -19.55 8.85
N GLY A 14 -10.55 -19.04 7.62
CA GLY A 14 -9.49 -19.05 6.63
C GLY A 14 -8.25 -18.36 7.20
N ASP A 15 -7.13 -19.08 7.21
CA ASP A 15 -5.83 -18.55 7.63
C ASP A 15 -5.66 -17.13 7.08
N ARG A 16 -5.55 -16.15 7.98
CA ARG A 16 -5.47 -14.72 7.65
C ARG A 16 -4.41 -14.47 6.55
N SER A 17 -3.32 -15.23 6.57
CA SER A 17 -2.25 -15.19 5.58
C SER A 17 -2.73 -15.55 4.17
N LEU A 18 -3.60 -16.55 4.04
CA LEU A 18 -4.18 -16.99 2.76
C LEU A 18 -5.13 -15.94 2.17
N LEU A 19 -5.91 -15.27 3.03
CA LEU A 19 -6.79 -14.18 2.60
C LEU A 19 -5.98 -13.01 2.07
N ILE A 20 -4.92 -12.61 2.79
CA ILE A 20 -3.98 -11.56 2.36
C ILE A 20 -3.32 -11.94 1.04
N LEU A 21 -2.80 -13.17 0.94
CA LEU A 21 -2.17 -13.68 -0.28
C LEU A 21 -3.09 -13.51 -1.50
N LYS A 22 -4.32 -14.02 -1.41
CA LYS A 22 -5.29 -13.94 -2.52
C LYS A 22 -5.63 -12.49 -2.87
N LYS A 23 -5.86 -11.64 -1.86
CA LYS A 23 -6.16 -10.23 -2.05
C LYS A 23 -5.06 -9.50 -2.82
N ILE A 24 -3.79 -9.70 -2.45
CA ILE A 24 -2.66 -9.07 -3.13
C ILE A 24 -2.46 -9.68 -4.52
N GLN A 25 -2.52 -11.02 -4.66
CA GLN A 25 -2.34 -11.71 -5.94
C GLN A 25 -3.37 -11.32 -7.00
N ASN A 26 -4.60 -11.03 -6.60
CA ASN A 26 -5.65 -10.56 -7.50
C ASN A 26 -5.31 -9.22 -8.18
N LYS A 27 -4.38 -8.43 -7.60
CA LYS A 27 -3.90 -7.17 -8.20
C LYS A 27 -2.45 -7.27 -8.70
N ILE A 28 -1.64 -8.13 -8.10
CA ILE A 28 -0.22 -8.30 -8.38
C ILE A 28 0.07 -9.78 -8.65
N GLY A 29 -0.08 -10.24 -9.90
CA GLY A 29 0.11 -11.66 -10.24
C GLY A 29 1.53 -12.21 -10.02
N THR A 30 2.52 -11.33 -9.93
CA THR A 30 3.91 -11.67 -9.60
C THR A 30 4.15 -11.86 -8.10
N TYR A 31 3.24 -11.42 -7.23
CA TYR A 31 3.33 -11.62 -5.79
C TYR A 31 3.15 -13.09 -5.43
N LYS A 32 4.14 -13.72 -4.80
CA LYS A 32 4.12 -15.17 -4.50
C LYS A 32 3.75 -15.49 -3.05
N GLY A 33 3.70 -14.49 -2.18
CA GLY A 33 3.53 -14.68 -0.74
C GLY A 33 4.77 -15.24 -0.06
N TYR A 34 4.60 -15.74 1.15
CA TYR A 34 5.68 -16.25 1.98
C TYR A 34 5.36 -17.67 2.46
N LYS A 35 6.39 -18.51 2.43
CA LYS A 35 6.38 -19.85 3.02
C LYS A 35 7.67 -20.04 3.82
N PRO A 36 7.68 -20.90 4.84
CA PRO A 36 8.93 -21.24 5.53
C PRO A 36 10.00 -21.70 4.53
N GLY A 37 11.22 -21.15 4.63
CA GLY A 37 12.33 -21.48 3.72
C GLY A 37 12.18 -20.95 2.28
N SER A 38 11.26 -20.02 2.04
CA SER A 38 11.21 -19.28 0.77
C SER A 38 12.03 -17.99 0.86
N ASP A 39 12.44 -17.47 -0.30
CA ASP A 39 13.13 -16.19 -0.38
C ASP A 39 12.15 -15.02 -0.24
N ALA A 40 12.23 -14.31 0.89
CA ALA A 40 11.39 -13.17 1.23
C ALA A 40 11.50 -12.02 0.21
N ARG A 41 12.62 -11.92 -0.51
CA ARG A 41 12.87 -10.83 -1.47
C ARG A 41 11.85 -10.85 -2.61
N VAL A 42 11.47 -12.03 -3.10
CA VAL A 42 10.60 -12.17 -4.30
C VAL A 42 9.27 -11.45 -4.10
N SER A 43 8.57 -11.75 -3.01
CA SER A 43 7.27 -11.16 -2.71
C SER A 43 7.38 -9.70 -2.29
N SER A 44 8.44 -9.35 -1.57
CA SER A 44 8.69 -7.97 -1.18
C SER A 44 8.95 -7.05 -2.38
N ILE A 45 9.82 -7.46 -3.31
CA ILE A 45 10.12 -6.71 -4.54
C ILE A 45 8.83 -6.49 -5.34
N ALA A 46 8.08 -7.56 -5.60
CA ALA A 46 6.84 -7.48 -6.38
C ALA A 46 5.84 -6.48 -5.78
N LEU A 47 5.67 -6.48 -4.46
CA LEU A 47 4.79 -5.54 -3.78
C LEU A 47 5.34 -4.11 -3.80
N THR A 48 6.63 -3.92 -3.51
CA THR A 48 7.22 -2.58 -3.38
C THR A 48 7.28 -1.86 -4.72
N ASP A 49 7.60 -2.56 -5.81
CA ASP A 49 7.59 -1.99 -7.15
C ASP A 49 6.20 -1.50 -7.55
N ASP A 50 5.18 -2.29 -7.21
CA ASP A 50 3.79 -1.96 -7.49
C ASP A 50 3.29 -0.77 -6.63
N ILE A 51 3.65 -0.71 -5.34
CA ILE A 51 3.39 0.47 -4.49
C ILE A 51 4.07 1.72 -5.07
N ILE A 52 5.32 1.63 -5.51
CA ILE A 52 6.04 2.77 -6.12
C ILE A 52 5.35 3.23 -7.39
N LYS A 53 4.97 2.31 -8.29
CA LYS A 53 4.21 2.64 -9.51
C LYS A 53 2.90 3.36 -9.18
N ARG A 54 2.14 2.88 -8.18
CA ARG A 54 0.93 3.60 -7.72
C ARG A 54 1.24 4.98 -7.18
N THR A 55 2.32 5.12 -6.41
CA THR A 55 2.71 6.42 -5.84
C THR A 55 3.14 7.42 -6.92
N GLN A 56 3.74 6.96 -8.02
CA GLN A 56 4.02 7.80 -9.18
C GLN A 56 2.73 8.30 -9.85
N ILE A 57 1.73 7.42 -10.02
CA ILE A 57 0.40 7.81 -10.53
C ILE A 57 -0.27 8.81 -9.59
N CYS A 58 -0.17 8.58 -8.27
CA CYS A 58 -0.64 9.49 -7.24
C CYS A 58 -0.04 10.89 -7.40
N ALA A 59 1.28 11.00 -7.59
CA ALA A 59 1.95 12.29 -7.78
C ALA A 59 1.41 13.04 -9.02
N THR A 60 1.18 12.34 -10.13
CA THR A 60 0.60 12.93 -11.34
C THR A 60 -0.83 13.42 -11.10
N ASN A 61 -1.69 12.58 -10.52
CA ASN A 61 -3.08 12.95 -10.24
C ASN A 61 -3.19 14.10 -9.25
N PHE A 62 -2.32 14.13 -8.24
CA PHE A 62 -2.30 15.18 -7.25
C PHE A 62 -1.75 16.50 -7.80
N SER A 63 -0.80 16.45 -8.74
CA SER A 63 -0.34 17.66 -9.47
C SER A 63 -1.49 18.29 -10.27
N ALA A 64 -2.32 17.48 -10.93
CA ALA A 64 -3.51 18.00 -11.62
C ALA A 64 -4.53 18.63 -10.66
N ALA A 65 -4.65 18.14 -9.42
CA ALA A 65 -5.51 18.75 -8.42
C ALA A 65 -5.00 20.15 -8.00
N ILE A 66 -3.68 20.29 -7.87
CA ILE A 66 -3.01 21.57 -7.57
C ILE A 66 -3.23 22.59 -8.69
N GLU A 67 -3.15 22.15 -9.96
CA GLU A 67 -3.45 23.00 -11.12
C GLU A 67 -4.91 23.51 -11.09
N ASN A 68 -5.87 22.65 -10.75
CA ASN A 68 -7.25 23.09 -10.59
C ASN A 68 -7.40 24.16 -9.49
N LEU A 69 -6.79 23.95 -8.32
CA LEU A 69 -6.82 24.93 -7.23
C LEU A 69 -6.24 26.29 -7.66
N ASP A 70 -5.18 26.28 -8.46
CA ASP A 70 -4.59 27.48 -9.05
C ASP A 70 -5.56 28.21 -9.98
N MET A 71 -6.26 27.47 -10.86
CA MET A 71 -7.26 28.03 -11.77
C MET A 71 -8.41 28.73 -11.03
N TYR A 72 -8.76 28.26 -9.83
CA TYR A 72 -9.79 28.88 -8.97
C TYR A 72 -9.22 29.92 -7.99
N GLY A 73 -7.94 30.27 -8.05
CA GLY A 73 -7.31 31.28 -7.20
C GLY A 73 -7.15 30.88 -5.74
N LYS A 74 -7.14 29.57 -5.44
CA LYS A 74 -7.02 29.02 -4.08
C LYS A 74 -5.54 28.89 -3.65
N LEU A 75 -4.84 30.02 -3.57
CA LEU A 75 -3.37 30.04 -3.41
C LEU A 75 -2.88 29.43 -2.08
N ASP A 76 -3.61 29.66 -0.98
CA ASP A 76 -3.24 29.11 0.33
C ASP A 76 -3.43 27.59 0.38
N GLU A 77 -4.53 27.10 -0.20
CA GLU A 77 -4.82 25.67 -0.36
C GLU A 77 -3.82 24.98 -1.29
N LYS A 78 -3.48 25.64 -2.40
CA LYS A 78 -2.45 25.20 -3.35
C LYS A 78 -1.13 24.95 -2.63
N ARG A 79 -0.66 25.91 -1.81
CA ARG A 79 0.58 25.77 -1.04
C ARG A 79 0.57 24.55 -0.11
N LYS A 80 -0.54 24.31 0.59
CA LYS A 80 -0.70 23.12 1.45
C LYS A 80 -0.66 21.83 0.64
N ALA A 81 -1.26 21.82 -0.54
CA ALA A 81 -1.22 20.68 -1.43
C ALA A 81 0.20 20.47 -2.02
N GLU A 82 0.93 21.53 -2.37
CA GLU A 82 2.32 21.42 -2.85
C GLU A 82 3.25 20.78 -1.80
N GLU A 83 3.06 21.10 -0.52
CA GLU A 83 3.78 20.44 0.59
C GLU A 83 3.53 18.92 0.59
N VAL A 84 2.26 18.50 0.45
CA VAL A 84 1.88 17.08 0.38
C VAL A 84 2.41 16.42 -0.91
N LEU A 85 2.41 17.12 -2.05
CA LEU A 85 2.98 16.61 -3.29
C LEU A 85 4.47 16.30 -3.15
N ALA A 86 5.21 17.15 -2.43
CA ALA A 86 6.62 16.91 -2.16
C ALA A 86 6.82 15.61 -1.35
N GLU A 87 5.93 15.32 -0.40
CA GLU A 87 5.95 14.06 0.36
C GLU A 87 5.61 12.85 -0.51
N ILE A 88 4.60 12.94 -1.38
CA ILE A 88 4.26 11.88 -2.34
C ILE A 88 5.46 11.59 -3.27
N ARG A 89 6.15 12.64 -3.75
CA ARG A 89 7.34 12.48 -4.60
C ARG A 89 8.51 11.83 -3.85
N LYS A 90 8.73 12.19 -2.58
CA LYS A 90 9.71 11.51 -1.72
C LYS A 90 9.36 10.03 -1.57
N LEU A 91 8.08 9.72 -1.34
CA LEU A 91 7.60 8.35 -1.21
C LEU A 91 7.80 7.56 -2.52
N ALA A 92 7.52 8.16 -3.68
CA ALA A 92 7.75 7.56 -5.00
C ALA A 92 9.24 7.32 -5.32
N GLY A 93 10.14 8.06 -4.67
CA GLY A 93 11.58 7.89 -4.76
C GLY A 93 12.16 6.89 -3.77
N ARG A 94 11.34 6.29 -2.88
CA ARG A 94 11.83 5.29 -1.93
C ARG A 94 12.20 4.00 -2.67
N SER A 95 13.23 3.35 -2.15
CA SER A 95 13.66 2.03 -2.58
C SER A 95 14.07 1.21 -1.38
N ILE A 96 14.00 -0.11 -1.53
CA ILE A 96 14.54 -1.06 -0.56
C ILE A 96 15.78 -1.65 -1.21
N ASN A 97 16.91 -1.53 -0.52
CA ASN A 97 18.13 -2.22 -0.94
C ASN A 97 18.07 -3.66 -0.46
N TYR A 98 17.76 -4.58 -1.37
CA TYR A 98 17.69 -6.01 -1.07
C TYR A 98 19.11 -6.62 -1.10
N PRO A 99 19.43 -7.54 -0.18
CA PRO A 99 20.70 -8.26 -0.22
C PRO A 99 20.79 -9.13 -1.48
N GLY A 100 22.02 -9.35 -1.98
CA GLY A 100 22.29 -10.18 -3.15
C GLY A 100 21.99 -11.67 -2.92
N GLU A 101 22.10 -12.13 -1.68
CA GLU A 101 21.79 -13.50 -1.27
C GLU A 101 20.31 -13.67 -0.87
N PRO A 102 19.72 -14.88 -1.03
CA PRO A 102 18.36 -15.18 -0.58
C PRO A 102 18.14 -14.93 0.91
N VAL A 103 17.03 -14.27 1.26
CA VAL A 103 16.63 -14.06 2.66
C VAL A 103 15.55 -15.06 3.01
N GLN A 104 15.94 -16.09 3.75
CA GLN A 104 15.05 -17.20 4.10
C GLN A 104 14.00 -16.77 5.13
N VAL A 105 12.72 -17.00 4.81
CA VAL A 105 11.62 -16.75 5.74
C VAL A 105 11.61 -17.83 6.83
N ALA A 106 11.78 -17.41 8.08
CA ALA A 106 11.55 -18.27 9.24
C ALA A 106 10.05 -18.57 9.42
N GLU A 107 9.72 -19.78 9.90
CA GLU A 107 8.32 -20.21 10.09
C GLU A 107 7.51 -19.24 10.96
N GLY A 108 8.10 -18.75 12.06
CA GLY A 108 7.46 -17.80 12.97
C GLY A 108 7.28 -16.37 12.43
N ASP A 109 7.86 -16.05 11.27
CA ASP A 109 7.80 -14.71 10.68
C ASP A 109 6.87 -14.62 9.46
N VAL A 110 6.40 -15.75 8.93
CA VAL A 110 5.50 -15.80 7.76
C VAL A 110 4.31 -14.86 7.94
N GLN A 111 3.61 -14.96 9.08
CA GLN A 111 2.43 -14.14 9.34
C GLN A 111 2.77 -12.65 9.46
N LYS A 112 3.92 -12.31 10.05
CA LYS A 112 4.37 -10.92 10.19
C LYS A 112 4.60 -10.29 8.82
N PHE A 113 5.24 -11.02 7.91
CA PHE A 113 5.43 -10.56 6.53
C PHE A 113 4.10 -10.31 5.82
N TYR A 114 3.11 -11.19 5.97
CA TYR A 114 1.79 -10.99 5.39
C TYR A 114 1.06 -9.77 5.96
N ILE A 115 1.10 -9.56 7.28
CA ILE A 115 0.44 -8.40 7.91
C ILE A 115 1.08 -7.10 7.41
N LEU A 116 2.41 -7.02 7.40
CA LEU A 116 3.13 -5.86 6.89
C LEU A 116 2.80 -5.59 5.41
N ASP A 117 2.75 -6.63 4.59
CA ASP A 117 2.40 -6.52 3.18
C ASP A 117 0.96 -6.06 2.97
N GLU A 118 0.02 -6.55 3.77
CA GLU A 118 -1.36 -6.10 3.72
C GLU A 118 -1.47 -4.61 4.05
N GLU A 119 -0.76 -4.14 5.08
CA GLU A 119 -0.76 -2.75 5.49
C GLU A 119 -0.20 -1.84 4.38
N GLY A 120 0.96 -2.18 3.80
CA GLY A 120 1.53 -1.44 2.68
C GLY A 120 0.63 -1.45 1.45
N PHE A 121 0.12 -2.64 1.09
CA PHE A 121 -0.77 -2.79 -0.05
C PHE A 121 -2.04 -1.96 0.09
N LYS A 122 -2.75 -2.09 1.22
CA LYS A 122 -4.00 -1.37 1.48
C LYS A 122 -3.77 0.15 1.46
N ASN A 123 -2.76 0.64 2.18
CA ASN A 123 -2.50 2.09 2.20
C ASN A 123 -2.11 2.64 0.82
N SER A 124 -1.52 1.84 -0.06
CA SER A 124 -1.22 2.28 -1.44
C SER A 124 -2.47 2.41 -2.31
N ILE A 125 -3.48 1.56 -2.08
CA ILE A 125 -4.79 1.65 -2.75
C ILE A 125 -5.57 2.83 -2.19
N ASP A 126 -5.68 2.93 -0.86
CA ASP A 126 -6.39 4.00 -0.18
C ASP A 126 -5.79 5.38 -0.54
N LEU A 127 -4.46 5.49 -0.67
CA LEU A 127 -3.80 6.71 -1.11
C LEU A 127 -4.26 7.15 -2.51
N LEU A 128 -4.28 6.21 -3.46
CA LEU A 128 -4.71 6.50 -4.84
C LEU A 128 -6.18 6.90 -4.89
N ASP A 129 -7.03 6.19 -4.16
CA ASP A 129 -8.47 6.48 -4.10
C ASP A 129 -8.73 7.85 -3.48
N ASN A 130 -8.08 8.17 -2.36
CA ASN A 130 -8.21 9.47 -1.71
C ASN A 130 -7.68 10.61 -2.61
N ILE A 131 -6.56 10.40 -3.32
CA ILE A 131 -6.05 11.39 -4.28
C ILE A 131 -7.01 11.60 -5.45
N ASN A 132 -7.63 10.54 -5.95
CA ASN A 132 -8.64 10.64 -7.00
C ASN A 132 -9.86 11.43 -6.49
N SER A 133 -10.32 11.18 -5.27
CA SER A 133 -11.41 11.96 -4.66
C SER A 133 -11.02 13.43 -4.44
N PHE A 134 -9.81 13.72 -3.96
CA PHE A 134 -9.32 15.09 -3.79
C PHE A 134 -9.24 15.82 -5.14
N ARG A 135 -8.73 15.14 -6.17
CA ARG A 135 -8.70 15.67 -7.54
C ARG A 135 -10.12 15.95 -8.04
N SER A 136 -11.07 15.04 -7.85
CA SER A 136 -12.46 15.25 -8.25
C SER A 136 -13.08 16.48 -7.59
N ALA A 137 -12.87 16.68 -6.28
CA ALA A 137 -13.33 17.89 -5.58
C ALA A 137 -12.67 19.17 -6.15
N SER A 138 -11.37 19.12 -6.44
CA SER A 138 -10.65 20.29 -6.97
C SER A 138 -11.16 20.76 -8.34
N ILE A 139 -11.79 19.90 -9.15
CA ILE A 139 -12.33 20.27 -10.47
C ILE A 139 -13.41 21.36 -10.34
N SER A 140 -14.16 21.38 -9.24
CA SER A 140 -15.15 22.44 -8.92
C SER A 140 -14.58 23.54 -8.02
N GLY A 141 -13.27 23.57 -7.79
CA GLY A 141 -12.59 24.57 -6.94
C GLY A 141 -12.72 24.30 -5.44
N GLU A 142 -13.23 23.13 -5.06
CA GLU A 142 -13.34 22.72 -3.66
C GLU A 142 -12.00 22.17 -3.15
N PHE A 143 -11.69 22.52 -1.90
CA PHE A 143 -10.55 21.97 -1.17
C PHE A 143 -11.05 21.14 0.00
N ASP A 144 -11.00 19.82 -0.14
CA ASP A 144 -11.41 18.91 0.92
C ASP A 144 -10.22 18.62 1.86
N SER A 145 -10.16 19.39 2.96
CA SER A 145 -9.16 19.20 4.02
C SER A 145 -9.25 17.82 4.69
N GLY A 146 -10.44 17.22 4.77
CA GLY A 146 -10.63 15.90 5.37
C GLY A 146 -10.01 14.79 4.52
N ILE A 147 -10.14 14.89 3.20
CA ILE A 147 -9.45 13.99 2.27
C ILE A 147 -7.94 14.22 2.32
N LEU A 148 -7.49 15.48 2.38
CA LEU A 148 -6.07 15.80 2.48
C LEU A 148 -5.41 15.16 3.72
N GLU A 149 -6.08 15.18 4.88
CA GLU A 149 -5.56 14.52 6.09
C GLU A 149 -5.51 13.00 5.95
N LYS A 150 -6.48 12.38 5.26
CA LYS A 150 -6.41 10.94 4.94
C LYS A 150 -5.20 10.62 4.05
N ILE A 151 -4.94 11.45 3.03
CA ILE A 151 -3.77 11.32 2.16
C ILE A 151 -2.48 11.36 2.98
N LYS A 152 -2.32 12.35 3.87
CA LYS A 152 -1.16 12.42 4.79
C LYS A 152 -1.05 11.19 5.67
N GLY A 153 -2.17 10.69 6.20
CA GLY A 153 -2.21 9.45 6.97
C GLY A 153 -1.71 8.25 6.17
N ASN A 154 -2.16 8.10 4.91
CA ASN A 154 -1.68 7.03 4.04
C ASN A 154 -0.18 7.17 3.72
N ILE A 155 0.32 8.38 3.47
CA ILE A 155 1.76 8.65 3.26
C ILE A 155 2.57 8.24 4.49
N SER A 156 2.14 8.63 5.69
CA SER A 156 2.80 8.25 6.95
C SER A 156 2.85 6.73 7.13
N ASN A 157 1.74 6.04 6.88
CA ASN A 157 1.67 4.58 6.99
C ASN A 157 2.55 3.88 5.95
N LEU A 158 2.62 4.39 4.72
CA LEU A 158 3.50 3.84 3.69
C LEU A 158 4.98 4.08 4.04
N ASN A 159 5.33 5.23 4.62
CA ASN A 159 6.69 5.44 5.12
C ASN A 159 7.06 4.42 6.21
N LYS A 160 6.16 4.20 7.18
CA LYS A 160 6.33 3.18 8.21
C LYS A 160 6.51 1.78 7.60
N PHE A 161 5.68 1.42 6.63
CA PHE A 161 5.81 0.15 5.89
C PHE A 161 7.20 0.00 5.27
N PHE A 162 7.70 1.03 4.56
CA PHE A 162 9.04 0.96 3.96
C PHE A 162 10.14 0.85 5.02
N ASP A 163 10.04 1.58 6.13
CA ASP A 163 11.02 1.51 7.22
C ASP A 163 11.08 0.11 7.84
N GLU A 164 9.91 -0.48 8.13
CA GLU A 164 9.79 -1.85 8.67
C GLU A 164 10.25 -2.91 7.67
N LYS A 165 9.97 -2.70 6.38
CA LYS A 165 10.49 -3.58 5.32
C LYS A 165 12.00 -3.54 5.26
N ILE A 166 12.60 -2.34 5.24
CA ILE A 166 14.06 -2.18 5.24
C ILE A 166 14.66 -2.85 6.48
N ALA A 167 14.06 -2.69 7.66
CA ALA A 167 14.52 -3.34 8.88
C ALA A 167 14.48 -4.88 8.79
N SER A 168 13.46 -5.43 8.15
CA SER A 168 13.31 -6.88 7.93
C SER A 168 14.43 -7.49 7.07
N PHE A 169 15.04 -6.70 6.18
CA PHE A 169 16.12 -7.16 5.28
C PHE A 169 17.54 -6.74 5.74
N LYS A 170 17.67 -5.97 6.82
CA LYS A 170 18.96 -5.62 7.43
C LYS A 170 19.43 -6.61 8.50
N LYS A 171 18.53 -7.45 9.02
CA LYS A 171 18.80 -8.40 10.11
C LYS A 171 19.19 -9.81 9.63
N SER A 172 19.27 -10.02 8.32
CA SER A 172 19.63 -11.27 7.66
C SER A 172 21.07 -11.28 7.21
#